data_AF-A0A359CCU2-F1
#
_entry.id   AF-A0A359CCU2-F1
#
_cell.length_a   1.000
_cell.length_b   1.000
_cell.length_c   1.000
_cell.angle_alpha   90.00
_cell.angle_beta   90.00
_cell.angle_gamma   90.00
#
_symmetry.space_group_name_H-M   'P 1'
#
loop_
_entity.id
_entity.type
_entity.pdbx_description
1 polymer ?
#
loop_
_entity_poly.entity_id
_entity_poly.type
_entity_poly.pdbx_seq_one_letter_code
_entity_poly.pdbx_strand_id
1 'polypeptide(L)'
;MSDNHFTLVAGPNGAGKSTLQDEFIRPETGYFNGDIVFAYYANKYPQLSKEQLEGAVGGTLEKSVNEALEKREDFAFETNFSSDTAADMVKKFKENNFTVNLIYVGLDSLENALTGLNDHQEGRGLSHFFSRVIRKPLSSCPNR
;
A
#
# COMPACT_ATOMS: atom_id res chain seq x y z
N MET A 1 -2.02 -19.54 18.14
CA MET A 1 -2.68 -18.47 17.35
C MET A 1 -1.77 -18.19 16.18
N SER A 2 -2.29 -18.16 14.95
CA SER A 2 -1.49 -17.80 13.79
C SER A 2 -1.13 -16.32 13.87
N ASP A 3 0.16 -16.00 13.75
CA ASP A 3 0.68 -14.63 13.78
C ASP A 3 0.52 -13.99 12.40
N ASN A 4 -0.70 -13.54 12.11
CA ASN A 4 -1.05 -12.94 10.82
C ASN A 4 -0.84 -11.43 10.84
N HIS A 5 -0.32 -10.90 9.74
CA HIS A 5 0.11 -9.52 9.62
C HIS A 5 -0.69 -8.78 8.57
N PHE A 6 -1.18 -7.60 8.95
CA PHE A 6 -1.59 -6.58 7.99
C PHE A 6 -0.52 -5.50 7.93
N THR A 7 -0.05 -5.15 6.74
CA THR A 7 1.01 -4.17 6.55
C THR A 7 0.53 -3.04 5.64
N LEU A 8 0.45 -1.84 6.20
CA LEU A 8 0.20 -0.63 5.43
C LEU A 8 1.54 -0.10 4.89
N VAL A 9 1.69 -0.01 3.57
CA VAL A 9 2.85 0.60 2.92
C VAL A 9 2.45 1.98 2.44
N ALA A 10 3.07 3.01 3.00
CA ALA A 10 2.64 4.36 2.77
C ALA A 10 3.77 5.33 2.42
N GLY A 11 3.46 6.37 1.66
CA GLY A 11 4.44 7.34 1.17
C GLY A 11 4.00 7.98 -0.13
N PRO A 12 4.57 9.12 -0.54
CA PRO A 12 4.19 9.77 -1.80
C PRO A 12 4.58 8.94 -3.03
N ASN A 13 4.02 9.29 -4.19
CA ASN A 13 4.46 8.74 -5.48
C ASN A 13 5.96 8.97 -5.67
N GLY A 14 6.65 7.99 -6.27
CA GLY A 14 8.10 8.06 -6.48
C GLY A 14 8.98 7.86 -5.24
N ALA A 15 8.40 7.62 -4.05
CA ALA A 15 9.19 7.39 -2.82
C ALA A 15 9.96 6.05 -2.80
N GLY A 16 9.76 5.17 -3.78
CA GLY A 16 10.38 3.84 -3.79
C GLY A 16 9.64 2.79 -2.95
N LYS A 17 8.34 3.01 -2.65
CA LYS A 17 7.49 2.06 -1.91
C LYS A 17 7.58 0.64 -2.49
N SER A 18 7.38 0.51 -3.80
CA SER A 18 7.37 -0.78 -4.48
C SER A 18 8.76 -1.42 -4.61
N THR A 19 9.83 -0.65 -4.45
CA THR A 19 11.21 -1.16 -4.45
C THR A 19 11.61 -1.71 -3.08
N LEU A 20 11.12 -1.09 -2.01
CA LEU A 20 11.47 -1.45 -0.63
C LEU A 20 10.50 -2.49 -0.04
N GLN A 21 9.34 -2.69 -0.66
CA GLN A 21 8.34 -3.62 -0.17
C GLN A 21 8.87 -5.05 -0.03
N ASP A 22 9.70 -5.53 -0.96
CA ASP A 22 10.22 -6.90 -0.96
C ASP A 22 11.17 -7.17 0.22
N GLU A 23 11.81 -6.12 0.74
CA GLU A 23 12.66 -6.21 1.94
C GLU A 23 11.83 -6.19 3.22
N PHE A 24 10.69 -5.49 3.21
CA PHE A 24 9.93 -5.20 4.42
C PHE A 24 8.61 -5.95 4.59
N ILE A 25 8.12 -6.62 3.54
CA ILE A 25 6.92 -7.45 3.57
C ILE A 25 7.35 -8.92 3.71
N ARG A 26 6.58 -9.70 4.48
CA ARG A 26 6.84 -11.14 4.64
C ARG A 26 6.64 -11.86 3.30
N PRO A 27 7.42 -12.91 2.98
CA PRO A 27 7.18 -13.74 1.81
C PRO A 27 5.72 -14.23 1.76
N GLU A 28 5.18 -14.40 0.56
CA GLU A 28 3.81 -14.90 0.31
C GLU A 28 2.67 -13.99 0.83
N THR A 29 2.96 -12.78 1.30
CA THR A 29 1.95 -11.79 1.67
C THR A 29 1.16 -11.34 0.45
N GLY A 30 -0.17 -11.42 0.52
CA GLY A 30 -1.04 -10.83 -0.50
C GLY A 30 -0.83 -9.32 -0.56
N TYR A 31 -0.62 -8.74 -1.74
CA TYR A 31 -0.27 -7.32 -1.87
C TYR A 31 -1.21 -6.60 -2.83
N PHE A 32 -1.73 -5.45 -2.41
CA PHE A 32 -2.64 -4.63 -3.20
C PHE A 32 -2.08 -3.22 -3.45
N ASN A 33 -1.94 -2.88 -4.72
CA ASN A 33 -1.62 -1.52 -5.19
C ASN A 33 -2.72 -1.05 -6.15
N GLY A 34 -3.43 0.01 -5.75
CA GLY A 34 -4.57 0.53 -6.50
C GLY A 34 -4.20 1.00 -7.91
N ASP A 35 -3.01 1.57 -8.12
CA ASP A 35 -2.58 2.08 -9.41
C ASP A 35 -2.30 0.93 -10.40
N ILE A 36 -1.73 -0.17 -9.92
CA ILE A 36 -1.51 -1.39 -10.71
C ILE A 36 -2.84 -1.99 -11.15
N VAL A 37 -3.80 -2.09 -10.22
CA VAL A 37 -5.13 -2.63 -10.49
C VAL A 37 -5.91 -1.71 -11.43
N PHE A 38 -5.81 -0.40 -11.25
CA PHE A 38 -6.42 0.59 -12.15
C PHE A 38 -5.86 0.44 -13.57
N ALA A 39 -4.54 0.39 -13.72
CA ALA A 39 -3.88 0.22 -15.01
C ALA A 39 -4.29 -1.10 -15.69
N TYR A 40 -4.43 -2.19 -14.93
CA TYR A 40 -4.96 -3.45 -15.45
C TYR A 40 -6.36 -3.29 -16.04
N TYR A 41 -7.29 -2.68 -15.29
CA TYR A 41 -8.66 -2.48 -15.76
C TYR A 41 -8.73 -1.50 -16.93
N ALA A 42 -7.96 -0.41 -16.91
CA ALA A 42 -7.91 0.57 -17.98
C ALA A 42 -7.44 -0.06 -19.30
N ASN A 43 -6.41 -0.93 -19.25
CA ASN A 43 -5.95 -1.67 -20.43
C ASN A 43 -6.95 -2.70 -20.92
N LYS A 44 -7.60 -3.42 -19.99
CA LYS A 44 -8.53 -4.51 -20.32
C LYS A 44 -9.89 -4.00 -20.81
N TYR A 45 -10.33 -2.85 -20.32
CA TYR A 45 -11.64 -2.26 -20.60
C TYR A 45 -11.52 -0.76 -20.91
N PRO A 46 -10.85 -0.38 -22.02
CA PRO A 46 -10.57 1.03 -22.36
C PRO A 46 -11.83 1.87 -22.62
N GLN A 47 -12.98 1.23 -22.83
CA GLN A 47 -14.28 1.88 -23.04
C GLN A 47 -14.96 2.36 -21.75
N LEU A 48 -14.50 1.90 -20.57
CA LEU A 48 -15.09 2.29 -19.30
C LEU A 48 -14.65 3.70 -18.89
N SER A 49 -15.54 4.43 -18.23
CA SER A 49 -15.19 5.72 -17.64
C SER A 49 -14.20 5.54 -16.48
N LYS A 50 -13.48 6.61 -16.14
CA LYS A 50 -12.57 6.62 -14.99
C LYS A 50 -13.28 6.19 -13.69
N GLU A 51 -14.50 6.67 -13.47
CA GLU A 51 -15.31 6.33 -12.27
C GLU A 51 -15.67 4.84 -12.22
N GLN A 52 -15.99 4.23 -13.37
CA GLN A 52 -16.26 2.79 -13.45
C GLN A 52 -15.00 1.97 -13.15
N LEU A 53 -13.84 2.43 -13.62
CA LEU A 53 -12.54 1.80 -13.34
C LEU A 53 -12.18 1.92 -11.87
N GLU A 54 -12.35 3.10 -11.26
CA GLU A 54 -12.14 3.32 -9.82
C GLU A 54 -13.07 2.44 -8.97
N GLY A 55 -14.34 2.29 -9.37
CA GLY A 55 -15.26 1.35 -8.74
C GLY A 55 -14.79 -0.11 -8.82
N ALA A 56 -14.24 -0.53 -9.96
CA ALA A 56 -13.68 -1.87 -10.14
C ALA A 56 -12.43 -2.10 -9.26
N VAL A 57 -11.58 -1.09 -9.10
CA VAL A 57 -10.44 -1.13 -8.17
C VAL A 57 -10.93 -1.30 -6.73
N GLY A 58 -11.93 -0.52 -6.33
CA GLY A 58 -12.54 -0.62 -5.00
C GLY A 58 -13.12 -2.01 -4.72
N GLY A 59 -13.88 -2.57 -5.65
CA GLY A 59 -14.42 -3.93 -5.52
C GLY A 59 -13.34 -5.02 -5.45
N THR A 60 -12.22 -4.83 -6.15
CA THR A 60 -11.06 -5.75 -6.08
C THR A 60 -10.36 -5.67 -4.74
N LEU A 61 -10.21 -4.45 -4.18
CA LEU A 61 -9.67 -4.25 -2.85
C LEU A 61 -10.53 -4.96 -1.81
N GLU A 62 -11.84 -4.72 -1.83
CA GLU A 62 -12.77 -5.32 -0.88
C GLU A 62 -12.71 -6.84 -0.93
N LYS A 63 -12.73 -7.42 -2.13
CA LYS A 63 -12.60 -8.87 -2.32
C LYS A 63 -11.29 -9.41 -1.77
N SER A 64 -10.16 -8.78 -2.10
CA SER A 64 -8.82 -9.20 -1.63
C SER A 64 -8.73 -9.15 -0.10
N VAL A 65 -9.29 -8.11 0.52
CA VAL A 65 -9.33 -7.97 1.98
C VAL A 65 -10.18 -9.08 2.61
N ASN A 66 -11.36 -9.35 2.06
CA ASN A 66 -12.23 -10.39 2.61
C ASN A 66 -11.59 -11.78 2.49
N GLU A 67 -10.96 -12.08 1.35
CA GLU A 67 -10.22 -13.34 1.16
C GLU A 67 -9.08 -13.50 2.18
N ALA A 68 -8.29 -12.45 2.41
CA ALA A 68 -7.20 -12.49 3.39
C ALA A 68 -7.70 -12.73 4.82
N LEU A 69 -8.83 -12.10 5.18
CA LEU A 69 -9.46 -12.27 6.49
C LEU A 69 -10.02 -13.69 6.68
N GLU A 70 -10.73 -14.20 5.67
CA GLU A 70 -11.33 -15.55 5.69
C GLU A 70 -10.26 -16.65 5.75
N LYS A 71 -9.22 -16.54 4.91
CA LYS A 71 -8.14 -17.52 4.83
C LYS A 71 -7.07 -17.34 5.91
N ARG A 72 -7.15 -16.26 6.68
CA ARG A 72 -6.17 -15.94 7.73
C ARG A 72 -4.75 -15.80 7.14
N GLU A 73 -4.64 -15.10 6.01
CA GLU A 73 -3.38 -14.88 5.27
C GLU A 73 -2.84 -13.46 5.48
N ASP A 74 -1.52 -13.31 5.46
CA ASP A 74 -0.87 -12.00 5.54
C ASP A 74 -1.30 -11.11 4.37
N PHE A 75 -1.54 -9.82 4.65
CA PHE A 75 -1.98 -8.87 3.64
C PHE A 75 -1.23 -7.54 3.73
N ALA A 76 -0.95 -6.93 2.59
CA ALA A 76 -0.31 -5.63 2.48
C ALA A 76 -1.08 -4.72 1.51
N PHE A 77 -1.20 -3.45 1.88
CA PHE A 77 -1.89 -2.44 1.10
C PHE A 77 -0.99 -1.22 0.89
N GLU A 78 -0.80 -0.81 -0.36
CA GLU A 78 -0.07 0.40 -0.72
C GLU A 78 -0.99 1.63 -0.78
N THR A 79 -0.57 2.74 -0.17
CA THR A 79 -1.32 4.00 -0.20
C THR A 79 -0.43 5.23 -0.21
N ASN A 80 -0.96 6.33 -0.74
CA ASN A 80 -0.38 7.65 -0.61
C ASN A 80 -0.97 8.47 0.55
N PHE A 81 -1.76 7.85 1.44
CA PHE A 81 -2.53 8.51 2.52
C PHE A 81 -3.55 9.56 2.04
N SER A 82 -3.97 9.51 0.79
CA SER A 82 -4.92 10.48 0.22
C SER A 82 -6.39 10.19 0.53
N SER A 83 -6.71 9.13 1.29
CA SER A 83 -8.10 8.75 1.60
C SER A 83 -8.27 8.09 2.99
N ASP A 84 -9.51 8.10 3.48
CA ASP A 84 -9.93 7.45 4.74
C ASP A 84 -9.80 5.92 4.71
N THR A 85 -9.68 5.32 3.52
CA THR A 85 -9.61 3.86 3.31
C THR A 85 -8.52 3.20 4.15
N ALA A 86 -7.34 3.83 4.28
CA ALA A 86 -6.24 3.29 5.07
C ALA A 86 -6.58 3.14 6.56
N ALA A 87 -7.30 4.11 7.13
CA ALA A 87 -7.74 4.05 8.51
C ALA A 87 -8.78 2.94 8.73
N ASP A 88 -9.73 2.80 7.80
CA ASP A 88 -10.74 1.75 7.84
C ASP A 88 -10.12 0.35 7.76
N MET A 89 -9.11 0.13 6.91
CA MET A 89 -8.39 -1.14 6.85
C MET A 89 -7.63 -1.44 8.14
N VAL A 90 -6.91 -0.46 8.69
CA VAL A 90 -6.21 -0.62 9.98
C VAL A 90 -7.20 -1.07 11.06
N LYS A 91 -8.37 -0.45 11.12
CA LYS A 91 -9.43 -0.84 12.06
C LYS A 91 -9.93 -2.26 11.79
N LYS A 92 -10.31 -2.56 10.55
CA LYS A 92 -10.86 -3.86 10.14
C LYS A 92 -9.92 -5.02 10.47
N PHE A 93 -8.62 -4.90 10.17
CA PHE A 93 -7.65 -5.96 10.46
C PHE A 93 -7.34 -6.09 11.96
N LYS A 94 -7.32 -4.99 12.72
CA LYS A 94 -7.20 -5.03 14.20
C LYS A 94 -8.37 -5.77 14.84
N GLU A 95 -9.61 -5.47 14.43
CA GLU A 95 -10.83 -6.12 14.93
C GLU A 95 -10.85 -7.62 14.62
N ASN A 96 -10.13 -8.05 13.57
CA ASN A 96 -9.96 -9.44 13.20
C ASN A 96 -8.68 -10.08 13.79
N ASN A 97 -8.04 -9.48 14.79
CA ASN A 97 -6.87 -10.02 15.49
C ASN A 97 -5.66 -10.25 14.57
N PHE A 98 -5.35 -9.30 13.69
CA PHE A 98 -4.08 -9.24 12.95
C PHE A 98 -3.11 -8.28 13.63
N THR A 99 -1.81 -8.58 13.54
CA THR A 99 -0.74 -7.64 13.87
C THR A 99 -0.66 -6.59 12.79
N VAL A 100 -0.99 -5.33 13.11
CA VAL A 100 -0.95 -4.24 12.14
C VAL A 100 0.38 -3.49 12.17
N ASN A 101 1.03 -3.41 11.02
CA ASN A 101 2.31 -2.76 10.79
C ASN A 101 2.13 -1.57 9.83
N LEU A 102 2.88 -0.51 10.07
CA LEU A 102 3.04 0.59 9.12
C LEU A 102 4.49 0.60 8.62
N ILE A 103 4.65 0.69 7.31
CA ILE A 103 5.91 1.01 6.64
C ILE A 103 5.67 2.37 5.97
N TYR A 104 6.38 3.39 6.44
CA TYR A 104 6.40 4.68 5.78
C TYR A 104 7.69 4.85 4.98
N VAL A 105 7.55 5.19 3.70
CA VAL A 105 8.64 5.47 2.79
C VAL A 105 8.53 6.94 2.38
N GLY A 106 9.40 7.77 2.94
CA GLY A 106 9.49 9.20 2.63
C GLY A 106 10.60 9.51 1.64
N LEU A 107 10.50 10.69 1.01
CA LEU A 107 11.61 11.32 0.29
C LEU A 107 12.33 12.28 1.25
N ASP A 108 13.66 12.30 1.22
CA ASP A 108 14.47 13.11 2.15
C ASP A 108 14.42 14.63 1.88
N SER A 109 13.81 15.10 0.78
CA SER A 109 13.68 16.53 0.47
C SER A 109 12.47 16.88 -0.41
N LEU A 110 11.98 18.12 -0.29
CA LEU A 110 10.91 18.72 -1.11
C LEU A 110 11.26 18.73 -2.61
N GLU A 111 12.55 18.80 -2.92
CA GLU A 111 13.10 18.85 -4.27
C GLU A 111 12.90 17.50 -4.99
N ASN A 112 13.10 16.38 -4.29
CA ASN A 112 12.86 15.04 -4.83
C ASN A 112 11.37 14.75 -5.06
N ALA A 113 10.48 15.34 -4.27
CA ALA A 113 9.03 15.22 -4.44
C ALA A 113 8.52 15.94 -5.69
N LEU A 114 9.18 17.05 -6.08
CA LEU A 114 8.86 17.79 -7.31
C LEU A 114 9.44 17.11 -8.56
N THR A 115 10.62 16.48 -8.47
CA THR A 115 11.19 15.71 -9.58
C THR A 115 10.39 14.44 -9.87
N GLY A 116 9.91 13.73 -8.83
CA GLY A 116 9.07 12.54 -8.99
C GLY A 116 7.67 12.79 -9.60
N LEU A 117 7.21 14.05 -9.67
CA LEU A 117 6.00 14.44 -10.39
C LEU A 117 6.22 14.66 -11.90
N ASN A 118 7.48 14.83 -12.34
CA ASN A 118 7.82 15.16 -13.72
C ASN A 118 8.48 13.99 -14.50
N ASP A 119 9.04 13.00 -13.81
CA ASP A 119 9.76 11.90 -14.49
C ASP A 119 8.85 10.70 -14.80
N HIS A 120 8.13 10.82 -15.91
CA HIS A 120 8.06 9.68 -16.82
C HIS A 120 9.41 9.62 -17.55
N GLN A 121 10.21 8.58 -17.28
CA GLN A 121 11.17 7.89 -18.17
C GLN A 121 12.47 7.48 -17.44
N GLU A 122 12.87 6.24 -17.74
CA GLU A 122 14.22 5.67 -17.78
C GLU A 122 15.09 5.57 -16.52
N GLY A 123 15.46 4.33 -16.21
CA GLY A 123 16.33 3.99 -15.10
C GLY A 123 17.76 4.47 -15.26
N ARG A 124 18.41 4.69 -14.11
CA ARG A 124 19.82 4.45 -13.78
C ARG A 124 20.09 4.98 -12.37
N GLY A 125 20.93 4.28 -11.62
CA GLY A 125 21.72 4.90 -10.55
C GLY A 125 21.23 4.68 -9.12
N LEU A 126 21.65 3.57 -8.53
CA LEU A 126 21.80 3.40 -7.08
C LEU A 126 22.71 4.52 -6.54
N SER A 127 22.19 5.46 -5.77
CA SER A 127 22.99 6.21 -4.79
C SER A 127 22.09 6.84 -3.73
N HIS A 128 22.16 6.29 -2.51
CA HIS A 128 21.66 6.87 -1.26
C HIS A 128 20.15 7.20 -1.23
N PHE A 129 19.32 6.16 -1.22
CA PHE A 129 17.99 6.24 -0.63
C PHE A 129 18.08 5.70 0.80
N PHE A 130 18.23 6.57 1.80
CA PHE A 130 18.04 6.16 3.19
C PHE A 130 16.56 6.32 3.53
N SER A 131 15.75 5.34 3.12
CA SER A 131 14.36 5.28 3.56
C SER A 131 14.33 5.10 5.08
N ARG A 132 13.80 6.07 5.82
CA ARG A 132 13.50 5.87 7.23
C ARG A 132 12.27 4.98 7.35
N VAL A 133 12.48 3.68 7.34
CA VAL A 133 11.41 2.70 7.61
C VAL A 133 11.06 2.75 9.10
N ILE A 134 9.99 3.46 9.43
CA ILE A 134 9.43 3.45 10.78
C ILE A 134 8.47 2.27 10.86
N ARG A 135 8.97 1.10 11.26
CA ARG A 135 8.12 -0.01 11.70
C ARG A 135 7.61 0.28 13.10
N LYS A 136 6.33 0.64 13.21
CA LYS A 136 5.64 0.69 14.49
C LYS A 136 4.49 -0.30 14.48
N PRO A 137 4.43 -1.27 15.42
CA PRO A 137 3.19 -1.98 15.67
C PRO A 137 2.16 -0.93 16.12
N LEU A 138 1.02 -0.85 15.45
CA LEU A 138 -0.03 0.13 15.78
C LEU A 138 -0.81 -0.24 17.06
N SER A 139 -0.23 -1.06 17.93
CA SER A 139 -0.85 -1.66 19.12
C SER A 139 -1.00 -0.71 20.32
N SER A 140 -0.74 0.60 20.18
CA SER A 140 -0.77 1.54 21.31
C SER A 140 -1.43 2.89 21.03
N CYS A 141 -2.51 2.93 20.24
CA CYS A 141 -3.42 4.08 20.28
C CYS A 141 -4.53 3.78 21.30
N PRO A 142 -4.59 4.48 22.44
CA PRO A 142 -5.69 4.34 23.38
C PRO A 142 -6.98 4.76 22.67
N ASN A 143 -8.02 3.94 22.75
CA ASN A 143 -9.38 4.36 22.41
C ASN A 143 -9.67 5.65 23.17
N ARG A 144 -10.00 6.71 22.44
CA ARG A 144 -10.55 7.93 23.01
C ARG A 144 -12.05 7.91 22.85
#